data_AF-A0A2T4WRS0-F1
#
_entry.id   AF-A0A2T4WRS0-F1
#
_cell.length_a   1.000
_cell.length_b   1.000
_cell.length_c   1.000
_cell.angle_alpha   90.00
_cell.angle_beta   90.00
_cell.angle_gamma   90.00
#
_symmetry.space_group_name_H-M   'P 1'
#
loop_
_entity.id
_entity.type
_entity.pdbx_description
1 polymer ?
#
loop_
_entity_poly.entity_id
_entity_poly.type
_entity_poly.pdbx_seq_one_letter_code
_entity_poly.pdbx_strand_id
1 'polypeptide(L)'
;MKYLSIFILLLCLSSCDYFDKKKVNTQDIVNEELQTFNWNDVDEYPSFKACESSTSKQDNKHCFETTLITHITNKLSKETIVVTENVEDTILIKFHISETGNLSVLSIKNKEFTKGQIPNLEALLMKSLDSLPKIFPAIKRS
;
A
#
# COMPACT_ATOMS: atom_id res chain seq x y z
N MET A 1 -11.55 -39.63 61.83
CA MET A 1 -11.89 -40.15 60.49
C MET A 1 -13.05 -39.40 59.81
N LYS A 2 -14.20 -39.17 60.48
CA LYS A 2 -15.41 -38.56 59.87
C LYS A 2 -15.25 -37.08 59.45
N TYR A 3 -14.56 -36.27 60.25
CA TYR A 3 -14.28 -34.86 59.95
C TYR A 3 -13.25 -34.66 58.83
N LEU A 4 -12.31 -35.61 58.67
CA LEU A 4 -11.30 -35.57 57.61
C LEU A 4 -11.95 -35.77 56.22
N SER A 5 -12.92 -36.67 56.13
CA SER A 5 -13.66 -36.92 54.89
C SER A 5 -14.53 -35.72 54.47
N ILE A 6 -15.08 -34.98 55.44
CA ILE A 6 -15.86 -33.75 55.19
C ILE A 6 -14.93 -32.62 54.70
N PHE A 7 -13.73 -32.50 55.27
CA PHE A 7 -12.75 -31.50 54.86
C PHE A 7 -12.24 -31.73 53.42
N ILE A 8 -12.01 -32.99 53.04
CA ILE A 8 -11.61 -33.36 51.67
C ILE A 8 -12.74 -33.05 50.67
N LEU A 9 -14.00 -33.33 51.03
CA LEU A 9 -15.15 -33.00 50.18
C LEU A 9 -15.31 -31.48 49.98
N LEU A 10 -15.02 -30.69 51.01
CA LEU A 10 -15.05 -29.22 50.92
C LEU A 10 -13.96 -28.67 50.00
N LEU A 11 -12.76 -29.28 50.02
CA LEU A 11 -11.64 -28.92 49.13
C LEU A 11 -11.90 -29.30 47.66
N CYS A 12 -12.70 -30.33 47.40
CA CYS A 12 -13.09 -30.69 46.03
C CYS A 12 -14.14 -29.76 45.42
N LEU A 13 -14.90 -29.00 46.24
CA LEU A 13 -15.92 -28.07 45.76
C LEU A 13 -15.33 -26.70 45.36
N SER A 14 -14.12 -26.36 45.82
CA SER A 14 -13.44 -25.09 45.49
C SER A 14 -12.55 -25.16 44.24
N SER A 15 -12.40 -26.32 43.60
CA SER A 15 -11.52 -26.49 42.43
C SER A 15 -12.18 -26.19 41.07
N CYS A 16 -13.47 -25.84 41.04
CA CYS A 16 -14.19 -25.59 39.79
C CYS A 16 -13.70 -24.33 39.04
N ASP A 17 -13.15 -23.35 39.75
CA ASP A 17 -12.67 -22.08 39.14
C ASP A 17 -11.25 -22.19 38.55
N TYR A 18 -10.56 -23.32 38.77
CA TYR A 18 -9.20 -23.54 38.28
C TYR A 18 -9.14 -24.03 36.83
N PHE A 19 -10.25 -24.57 36.30
CA PHE A 19 -10.36 -25.11 34.94
C PHE A 19 -11.05 -24.19 33.95
N ASP A 20 -11.19 -22.90 34.28
CA ASP A 20 -11.58 -21.89 33.31
C ASP A 20 -10.42 -21.73 32.31
N LYS A 21 -10.42 -22.57 31.27
CA LYS A 21 -9.42 -22.54 30.21
C LYS A 21 -9.33 -21.11 29.73
N LYS A 22 -8.19 -20.46 29.98
CA LYS A 22 -7.83 -19.12 29.53
C LYS A 22 -8.25 -19.01 28.06
N LYS A 23 -9.41 -18.41 27.82
CA LYS A 23 -10.03 -18.35 26.50
C LYS A 23 -9.09 -17.49 25.68
N VAL A 24 -8.25 -18.13 24.87
CA VAL A 24 -7.23 -17.43 24.07
C VAL A 24 -8.00 -16.40 23.27
N ASN A 25 -7.75 -15.12 23.56
CA ASN A 25 -8.54 -14.05 23.00
C ASN A 25 -8.27 -14.04 21.50
N THR A 26 -9.32 -14.14 20.69
CA THR A 26 -9.20 -14.13 19.23
C THR A 26 -8.41 -12.91 18.75
N GLN A 27 -8.52 -11.78 19.45
CA GLN A 27 -7.74 -10.58 19.13
C GLN A 27 -6.24 -10.76 19.37
N ASP A 28 -5.85 -11.51 20.40
CA ASP A 28 -4.44 -11.76 20.71
C ASP A 28 -3.81 -12.67 19.63
N ILE A 29 -4.56 -13.66 19.14
CA ILE A 29 -4.13 -14.54 18.03
C ILE A 29 -3.97 -13.73 16.74
N VAL A 30 -4.96 -12.89 16.39
CA VAL A 30 -4.90 -12.04 15.19
C VAL A 30 -3.72 -11.06 15.26
N ASN A 31 -3.48 -10.45 16.42
CA ASN A 31 -2.36 -9.52 16.59
C ASN A 31 -1.00 -10.23 16.48
N GLU A 32 -0.88 -11.44 17.02
CA GLU A 32 0.34 -12.25 16.90
C GLU A 32 0.61 -12.64 15.43
N GLU A 33 -0.44 -13.02 14.68
CA GLU A 33 -0.34 -13.26 13.23
C GLU A 33 0.09 -12.00 12.48
N LEU A 34 -0.51 -10.84 12.75
CA LEU A 34 -0.17 -9.55 12.11
C LEU A 34 1.30 -9.14 12.31
N GLN A 35 1.92 -9.52 13.43
CA GLN A 35 3.35 -9.24 13.69
C GLN A 35 4.29 -10.08 12.83
N THR A 36 3.82 -11.20 12.29
CA THR A 36 4.64 -12.05 11.40
C THR A 36 4.68 -11.56 9.95
N PHE A 37 3.80 -10.62 9.56
CA PHE A 37 3.74 -10.10 8.20
C PHE A 37 4.91 -9.15 7.90
N ASN A 38 5.60 -9.42 6.78
CA ASN A 38 6.56 -8.48 6.23
C ASN A 38 5.84 -7.39 5.41
N TRP A 39 5.57 -6.26 6.06
CA TRP A 39 4.92 -5.10 5.44
C TRP A 39 5.76 -4.40 4.36
N ASN A 40 7.04 -4.77 4.20
CA ASN A 40 7.89 -4.24 3.14
C ASN A 40 7.71 -4.98 1.80
N ASP A 41 6.93 -6.07 1.77
CA ASP A 41 6.58 -6.78 0.54
C ASP A 41 5.06 -6.84 0.34
N VAL A 42 4.65 -6.92 -0.92
CA VAL A 42 3.26 -7.02 -1.34
C VAL A 42 3.09 -8.28 -2.17
N ASP A 43 1.97 -8.97 -2.05
CA ASP A 43 1.74 -10.19 -2.84
C ASP A 43 1.33 -9.81 -4.27
N GLU A 44 0.54 -8.75 -4.40
CA GLU A 44 0.14 -8.15 -5.67
C GLU A 44 0.40 -6.64 -5.65
N TYR A 45 1.04 -6.11 -6.70
CA TYR A 45 1.22 -4.68 -6.87
C TYR A 45 -0.09 -3.99 -7.25
N PRO A 46 -0.20 -2.66 -7.03
CA PRO A 46 -1.33 -1.89 -7.55
C PRO A 46 -1.47 -2.09 -9.05
N SER A 47 -2.71 -2.06 -9.53
CA SER A 47 -3.01 -2.37 -10.93
C SER A 47 -4.10 -1.45 -11.49
N PHE A 48 -4.12 -1.34 -12.81
CA PHE A 48 -5.24 -0.78 -13.54
C PHE A 48 -6.06 -1.91 -14.14
N LYS A 49 -7.32 -1.63 -14.51
CA LYS A 49 -8.16 -2.60 -15.24
C LYS A 49 -7.50 -3.13 -16.52
N ALA A 50 -6.70 -2.31 -17.19
CA ALA A 50 -5.96 -2.71 -18.40
C ALA A 50 -4.87 -3.76 -18.13
N CYS A 51 -4.45 -3.95 -16.87
CA CYS A 51 -3.41 -4.89 -16.46
C CYS A 51 -3.97 -6.21 -15.92
N GLU A 52 -5.30 -6.43 -15.93
CA GLU A 52 -5.92 -7.66 -15.42
C GLU A 52 -5.43 -8.94 -16.12
N SER A 53 -4.95 -8.83 -17.37
CA SER A 53 -4.40 -9.97 -18.12
C SER A 53 -2.95 -10.32 -17.77
N SER A 54 -2.29 -9.58 -16.88
CA SER A 54 -0.91 -9.85 -16.49
C SER A 54 -0.81 -11.18 -15.73
N THR A 55 0.12 -12.03 -16.15
CA THR A 55 0.25 -13.41 -15.65
C THR A 55 1.16 -13.57 -14.44
N SER A 56 2.04 -12.60 -14.19
CA SER A 56 2.98 -12.62 -13.07
C SER A 56 2.99 -11.31 -12.28
N LYS A 57 3.46 -11.36 -11.02
CA LYS A 57 3.66 -10.17 -10.17
C LYS A 57 4.54 -9.12 -10.86
N GLN A 58 5.59 -9.55 -11.56
CA GLN A 58 6.50 -8.66 -12.26
C GLN A 58 5.86 -8.05 -13.52
N ASP A 59 5.10 -8.83 -14.27
CA ASP A 59 4.38 -8.33 -15.46
C ASP A 59 3.29 -7.33 -15.07
N ASN A 60 2.59 -7.58 -13.95
CA ASN A 60 1.60 -6.65 -13.42
C ASN A 60 2.27 -5.32 -12.99
N LYS A 61 3.39 -5.41 -12.27
CA LYS A 61 4.18 -4.23 -11.90
C LYS A 61 4.59 -3.41 -13.12
N HIS A 62 5.16 -4.07 -14.13
CA HIS A 62 5.62 -3.41 -15.33
C HIS A 62 4.46 -2.78 -16.12
N CYS A 63 3.31 -3.47 -16.21
CA CYS A 63 2.10 -2.93 -16.82
C CYS A 63 1.61 -1.67 -16.11
N PHE A 64 1.56 -1.70 -14.77
CA PHE A 64 1.15 -0.55 -13.97
C PHE A 64 2.06 0.65 -14.17
N GLU A 65 3.38 0.46 -14.04
CA GLU A 65 4.39 1.51 -14.23
C GLU A 65 4.31 2.11 -15.64
N THR A 66 4.24 1.25 -16.66
CA THR A 66 4.16 1.69 -18.06
C THR A 66 2.85 2.44 -18.35
N THR A 67 1.72 1.98 -17.80
CA THR A 67 0.43 2.66 -17.96
C THR A 67 0.46 4.05 -17.34
N LEU A 68 1.01 4.17 -16.14
CA LEU A 68 1.13 5.45 -15.44
C LEU A 68 2.04 6.43 -16.20
N ILE A 69 3.24 5.98 -16.60
CA ILE A 69 4.19 6.79 -17.37
C ILE A 69 3.58 7.22 -18.70
N THR A 70 2.93 6.30 -19.40
CA THR A 70 2.28 6.56 -20.68
C THR A 70 1.16 7.60 -20.53
N HIS A 71 0.34 7.48 -19.50
CA HIS A 71 -0.73 8.43 -19.22
C HIS A 71 -0.19 9.84 -18.96
N ILE A 72 0.81 9.96 -18.09
CA ILE A 72 1.46 11.24 -17.76
C ILE A 72 2.06 11.86 -19.03
N THR A 73 2.83 11.08 -19.80
CA THR A 73 3.51 11.55 -21.01
C THR A 73 2.50 12.00 -22.08
N ASN A 74 1.41 11.24 -22.26
CA ASN A 74 0.33 11.58 -23.19
C ASN A 74 -0.46 12.83 -22.78
N LYS A 75 -0.50 13.17 -21.49
CA LYS A 75 -1.12 14.39 -21.00
C LYS A 75 -0.19 15.57 -21.21
N LEU A 76 1.09 15.44 -20.85
CA LEU A 76 2.10 16.48 -21.07
C LEU A 76 2.27 16.80 -22.55
N SER A 77 2.23 15.82 -23.46
CA SER A 77 2.37 16.05 -24.91
C SER A 77 1.25 16.88 -25.53
N LYS A 78 0.11 17.02 -24.84
CA LYS A 78 -1.03 17.85 -25.25
C LYS A 78 -0.94 19.27 -24.72
N GLU A 79 -0.06 19.52 -23.76
CA GLU A 79 0.15 20.85 -23.20
C GLU A 79 1.15 21.62 -24.07
N THR A 80 0.93 22.92 -24.25
CA THR A 80 1.87 23.76 -24.99
C THR A 80 2.93 24.25 -24.02
N ILE A 81 4.14 23.70 -24.14
CA ILE A 81 5.30 24.06 -23.32
C ILE A 81 6.26 24.90 -24.17
N VAL A 82 6.50 26.13 -23.75
CA VAL A 82 7.43 27.05 -24.42
C VAL A 82 8.69 27.14 -23.59
N VAL A 83 9.83 26.83 -24.20
CA VAL A 83 11.17 26.90 -23.60
C VAL A 83 12.05 27.83 -24.41
N THR A 84 13.04 28.47 -23.78
CA THR A 84 14.01 29.32 -24.49
C THR A 84 15.17 28.50 -25.06
N GLU A 85 15.46 27.36 -24.45
CA GLU A 85 16.54 26.46 -24.83
C GLU A 85 16.08 25.00 -24.79
N ASN A 86 16.77 24.12 -25.52
CA ASN A 86 16.48 22.68 -25.48
C ASN A 86 16.72 22.12 -24.08
N VAL A 87 15.73 21.40 -23.55
CA VAL A 87 15.76 20.80 -22.21
C VAL A 87 15.95 19.29 -22.32
N GLU A 88 17.03 18.76 -21.75
CA GLU A 88 17.28 17.34 -21.61
C GLU A 88 17.41 16.96 -20.12
N ASP A 89 16.38 16.29 -19.59
CA ASP A 89 16.29 15.97 -18.17
C ASP A 89 15.50 14.68 -17.89
N THR A 90 15.72 14.11 -16.71
CA THR A 90 14.95 13.00 -16.15
C THR A 90 14.26 13.46 -14.88
N ILE A 91 12.93 13.49 -14.90
CA ILE A 91 12.11 13.90 -13.76
C ILE A 91 11.85 12.67 -12.89
N LEU A 92 12.23 12.74 -11.62
CA LEU A 92 12.00 11.69 -10.62
C LEU A 92 10.77 12.05 -9.79
N ILE A 93 9.73 11.22 -9.89
CA ILE A 93 8.48 11.40 -9.15
C ILE A 93 8.30 10.23 -8.19
N LYS A 94 8.01 10.53 -6.92
CA LYS A 94 7.63 9.54 -5.93
C LYS A 94 6.12 9.57 -5.72
N PHE A 95 5.48 8.44 -5.98
CA PHE A 95 4.04 8.24 -5.75
C PHE A 95 3.80 7.41 -4.50
N HIS A 96 2.66 7.63 -3.85
CA HIS A 96 2.12 6.80 -2.79
C HIS A 96 0.69 6.41 -3.16
N ILE A 97 0.39 5.11 -3.10
CA ILE A 97 -0.93 4.57 -3.40
C ILE A 97 -1.50 4.06 -2.09
N SER A 98 -2.65 4.60 -1.66
CA SER A 98 -3.30 4.18 -0.42
C SER A 98 -3.88 2.76 -0.53
N GLU A 99 -4.24 2.17 0.61
CA GLU A 99 -5.03 0.93 0.71
C GLU A 99 -6.38 0.97 -0.04
N THR A 100 -6.88 2.16 -0.36
CA THR A 100 -8.11 2.40 -1.12
C THR A 100 -7.86 2.64 -2.61
N GLY A 101 -6.61 2.67 -3.06
CA GLY A 101 -6.24 2.92 -4.45
C GLY A 101 -6.14 4.40 -4.82
N ASN A 102 -6.09 5.32 -3.84
CA ASN A 102 -5.89 6.74 -4.12
C ASN A 102 -4.39 7.02 -4.30
N LEU A 103 -4.03 7.67 -5.42
CA LEU A 103 -2.67 8.08 -5.70
C LEU A 103 -2.39 9.49 -5.16
N SER A 104 -1.29 9.65 -4.44
CA SER A 104 -0.74 10.93 -4.02
C SER A 104 0.73 11.07 -4.45
N VAL A 105 1.15 12.31 -4.67
CA VAL A 105 2.55 12.64 -5.01
C VAL A 105 3.28 13.02 -3.74
N LEU A 106 4.37 12.33 -3.44
CA LEU A 106 5.21 12.60 -2.27
C LEU A 106 6.30 13.63 -2.58
N SER A 107 6.91 13.54 -3.77
CA SER A 107 7.93 14.50 -4.20
C SER A 107 8.15 14.42 -5.70
N ILE A 108 8.53 15.55 -6.29
CA ILE A 108 9.00 15.67 -7.67
C ILE A 108 10.40 16.28 -7.61
N LYS A 109 11.36 15.67 -8.32
CA LYS A 109 12.73 16.16 -8.44
C LYS A 109 13.12 16.27 -9.91
N ASN A 110 13.71 17.39 -10.27
CA ASN A 110 14.19 17.73 -11.61
C ASN A 110 15.41 18.66 -11.49
N LYS A 111 16.13 18.89 -12.59
CA LYS A 111 17.24 19.85 -12.61
C LYS A 111 16.70 21.27 -12.44
N GLU A 112 17.48 22.13 -11.79
CA GLU A 112 17.13 23.56 -11.63
C GLU A 112 16.98 24.26 -12.99
N PHE A 113 17.79 23.87 -13.98
CA PHE A 113 17.66 24.34 -15.36
C PHE A 113 16.26 24.08 -15.93
N THR A 114 15.74 22.86 -15.80
CA THR A 114 14.40 22.47 -16.24
C THR A 114 13.32 23.29 -15.54
N LYS A 115 13.50 23.57 -14.24
CA LYS A 115 12.58 24.40 -13.47
C LYS A 115 12.57 25.86 -13.95
N GLY A 116 13.73 26.39 -14.33
CA GLY A 116 13.84 27.72 -14.95
C GLY A 116 13.18 27.78 -16.33
N GLN A 117 13.35 26.73 -17.14
CA GLN A 117 12.78 26.65 -18.48
C GLN A 117 11.26 26.36 -18.48
N ILE A 118 10.77 25.59 -17.52
CA ILE A 118 9.37 25.17 -17.41
C ILE A 118 8.87 25.43 -15.97
N PRO A 119 8.59 26.69 -15.59
CA PRO A 119 8.21 27.04 -14.21
C PRO A 119 6.91 26.38 -13.73
N ASN A 120 6.02 26.03 -14.65
CA ASN A 120 4.73 25.38 -14.36
C ASN A 120 4.78 23.84 -14.46
N LEU A 121 5.96 23.23 -14.61
CA LEU A 121 6.11 21.79 -14.81
C LEU A 121 5.40 20.96 -13.72
N GLU A 122 5.56 21.33 -12.46
CA GLU A 122 4.94 20.62 -11.34
C GLU A 122 3.41 20.65 -11.42
N ALA A 123 2.83 21.82 -11.76
CA ALA A 123 1.39 21.95 -11.94
C ALA A 123 0.89 21.11 -13.13
N LEU A 124 1.65 21.04 -14.23
CA LEU A 124 1.33 20.20 -15.38
C LEU A 124 1.37 18.71 -15.03
N LEU A 125 2.37 18.30 -14.24
CA LEU A 125 2.47 16.93 -13.74
C LEU A 125 1.29 16.59 -12.84
N MET A 126 0.92 17.45 -11.90
CA MET A 126 -0.25 17.21 -11.04
C MET A 126 -1.53 17.10 -11.87
N LYS A 127 -1.75 18.02 -12.81
CA LYS A 127 -2.91 18.01 -13.72
C LYS A 127 -2.98 16.73 -14.59
N SER A 128 -1.83 16.16 -14.93
CA SER A 128 -1.79 14.89 -15.68
C SER A 128 -2.43 13.73 -14.90
N LEU A 129 -2.41 13.79 -13.57
CA LEU A 129 -2.90 12.75 -12.67
C LEU A 129 -4.41 12.83 -12.44
N ASP A 130 -5.05 13.99 -12.63
CA ASP A 130 -6.48 14.23 -12.34
C ASP A 130 -7.44 13.32 -13.12
N SER A 131 -6.97 12.76 -14.24
CA SER A 131 -7.78 11.94 -15.15
C SER A 131 -7.28 10.52 -15.26
N LEU A 132 -6.56 10.05 -14.23
CA LEU A 132 -6.12 8.66 -14.16
C LEU A 132 -7.33 7.72 -14.07
N PRO A 133 -7.27 6.55 -14.74
CA PRO A 133 -8.24 5.51 -14.52
C PRO A 133 -8.15 5.00 -13.07
N LYS A 134 -9.22 4.37 -12.60
CA LYS A 134 -9.25 3.80 -11.24
C LYS A 134 -8.08 2.84 -11.02
N ILE A 135 -7.35 3.07 -9.93
CA ILE A 135 -6.27 2.21 -9.44
C ILE A 135 -6.86 1.22 -8.44
N PHE A 136 -6.51 -0.04 -8.59
CA PHE A 136 -6.73 -1.07 -7.58
C PHE A 136 -5.51 -1.11 -6.66
N PRO A 137 -5.69 -1.09 -5.33
CA PRO A 137 -4.59 -1.04 -4.37
C PRO A 137 -3.74 -2.32 -4.41
N ALA A 138 -2.53 -2.23 -3.85
CA ALA A 138 -1.71 -3.41 -3.61
C ALA A 138 -2.42 -4.37 -2.63
N ILE A 139 -2.20 -5.67 -2.79
CA ILE A 139 -2.80 -6.69 -1.94
C ILE A 139 -1.70 -7.44 -1.20
N LYS A 140 -1.87 -7.58 0.12
CA LYS A 140 -1.09 -8.45 1.01
C LYS A 140 -2.06 -9.41 1.70
N ARG A 141 -1.94 -10.71 1.44
CA ARG A 141 -2.79 -11.79 1.99
C ARG A 141 -2.04 -12.67 2.99
N SER A 142 -0.71 -12.76 2.88
CA SER A 142 0.14 -13.63 3.73
C SER A 142 1.44 -12.95 4.15
#